data_AF-A0A139MX49-F1
#
_entry.id   AF-A0A139MX49-F1
#
_cell.length_a   1.000
_cell.length_b   1.000
_cell.length_c   1.000
_cell.angle_alpha   90.00
_cell.angle_beta   90.00
_cell.angle_gamma   90.00
#
_symmetry.space_group_name_H-M   'P 1'
#
loop_
_entity.id
_entity.type
_entity.pdbx_description
1 polymer ?
#
loop_
_entity_poly.entity_id
_entity_poly.type
_entity_poly.pdbx_seq_one_letter_code
_entity_poly.pdbx_strand_id
1 'polypeptide(L)'
;MVEGTSGNIIEGTKGPALNDAGIYEAKVEVNGTLKKANGGKSTFFPDHMSPQEVVDSINEAYSNKVLMEGSRYVGTSQNGISIEIILNSEGKIITAYPLK
;
A
#
# COMPACT_ATOMS: atom_id res chain seq x y z
N MET A 1 12.04 -4.66 4.65
CA MET A 1 12.16 -3.91 3.37
C MET A 1 12.81 -4.82 2.34
N VAL A 2 12.42 -4.68 1.08
CA VAL A 2 13.06 -5.43 -0.02
C VAL A 2 14.37 -4.75 -0.35
N GLU A 3 15.47 -5.52 -0.35
CA GLU A 3 16.79 -4.98 -0.71
C GLU A 3 16.80 -4.47 -2.16
N GLY A 4 17.55 -3.39 -2.40
CA GLY A 4 17.69 -2.79 -3.73
C GLY A 4 16.56 -1.85 -4.15
N THR A 5 15.66 -1.47 -3.24
CA THR A 5 14.64 -0.43 -3.52
C THR A 5 15.15 0.97 -3.15
N SER A 6 14.72 1.98 -3.90
CA SER A 6 15.07 3.39 -3.67
C SER A 6 14.34 4.04 -2.48
N GLY A 7 13.33 3.37 -1.92
CA GLY A 7 12.43 3.92 -0.93
C GLY A 7 12.72 3.41 0.48
N ASN A 8 12.79 4.31 1.46
CA ASN A 8 13.02 3.96 2.86
C ASN A 8 11.94 4.58 3.75
N ILE A 9 11.56 3.83 4.80
CA ILE A 9 10.85 4.40 5.94
C ILE A 9 11.84 5.23 6.76
N ILE A 10 11.44 6.43 7.17
CA ILE A 10 12.23 7.24 8.09
C ILE A 10 12.14 6.63 9.49
N GLU A 11 13.29 6.29 10.07
CA GLU A 11 13.38 5.68 11.39
C GLU A 11 12.63 6.50 12.46
N GLY A 12 11.93 5.81 13.37
CA GLY A 12 11.14 6.45 14.42
C GLY A 12 9.81 7.06 13.96
N THR A 13 9.47 7.01 12.68
CA THR A 13 8.20 7.57 12.16
C THR A 13 7.10 6.54 11.95
N LYS A 14 7.42 5.26 12.12
CA LYS A 14 6.44 4.17 12.06
C LYS A 14 5.42 4.31 13.19
N GLY A 15 4.15 4.44 12.79
CA GLY A 15 3.02 4.48 13.70
C GLY A 15 2.61 3.09 14.23
N PRO A 16 1.64 3.05 15.16
CA PRO A 16 1.02 1.80 15.57
C PRO A 16 0.21 1.17 14.42
N ALA A 17 -0.23 -0.06 14.62
CA ALA A 17 -1.24 -0.67 13.76
C ALA A 17 -2.51 0.19 13.74
N LEU A 18 -3.05 0.41 12.56
CA LEU A 18 -4.24 1.22 12.29
C LEU A 18 -5.52 0.37 12.28
N ASN A 19 -5.39 -0.94 12.12
CA ASN A 19 -6.48 -1.90 12.15
C ASN A 19 -5.99 -3.30 12.57
N ASP A 20 -6.92 -4.24 12.69
CA ASP A 20 -6.66 -5.61 13.14
C ASP A 20 -5.74 -6.40 12.18
N ALA A 21 -5.68 -5.99 10.90
CA ALA A 21 -4.77 -6.59 9.94
C ALA A 21 -3.31 -6.16 10.16
N GLY A 22 -3.05 -5.09 10.91
CA GLY A 22 -1.69 -4.63 11.22
C GLY A 22 -1.11 -3.63 10.22
N ILE A 23 -1.97 -3.00 9.39
CA ILE A 23 -1.58 -1.90 8.50
C ILE A 23 -1.05 -0.75 9.34
N TYR A 24 -0.04 -0.04 8.87
CA TYR A 24 0.50 1.11 9.58
C TYR A 24 0.82 2.27 8.64
N GLU A 25 1.03 3.46 9.21
CA GLU A 25 1.55 4.63 8.51
C GLU A 25 2.98 4.93 8.94
N ALA A 26 3.81 5.40 8.01
CA ALA A 26 5.13 5.94 8.32
C ALA A 26 5.51 7.04 7.34
N LYS A 27 6.50 7.88 7.70
CA LYS A 27 7.08 8.82 6.74
C LYS A 27 8.11 8.11 5.87
N VAL A 28 8.24 8.58 4.63
CA VAL A 28 9.15 7.97 3.65
C VAL A 28 10.03 8.98 2.94
N GLU A 29 11.17 8.48 2.50
CA GLU A 29 12.03 9.11 1.53
C GLU A 29 12.25 8.21 0.33
N VAL A 30 12.55 8.80 -0.83
CA VAL A 30 12.92 8.09 -2.05
C VAL A 30 14.19 8.74 -2.59
N ASN A 31 15.26 7.94 -2.72
CA ASN A 31 16.59 8.44 -3.13
C ASN A 31 17.03 9.68 -2.32
N GLY A 32 16.86 9.63 -0.99
CA GLY A 32 17.19 10.74 -0.08
C GLY A 32 16.26 11.95 -0.14
N THR A 33 15.21 11.92 -0.97
CA THR A 33 14.21 12.99 -1.05
C THR A 33 12.99 12.65 -0.21
N LEU A 34 12.71 13.47 0.81
CA LEU A 34 11.53 13.32 1.64
C LEU A 34 10.24 13.49 0.81
N LYS A 35 9.29 12.58 1.00
CA LYS A 35 7.94 12.76 0.46
C LYS A 35 7.29 14.00 1.09
N LYS A 36 6.72 14.88 0.28
CA LYS A 36 6.01 16.09 0.75
C LYS A 36 4.49 15.91 0.75
N ALA A 37 3.96 15.13 -0.20
CA ALA A 37 2.54 14.82 -0.27
C ALA A 37 2.07 14.03 0.96
N ASN A 38 0.79 14.18 1.33
CA ASN A 38 0.16 13.48 2.47
C ASN A 38 0.91 13.68 3.80
N GLY A 39 1.50 14.87 4.02
CA GLY A 39 2.33 15.13 5.20
C GLY A 39 3.59 14.26 5.28
N GLY A 40 4.04 13.74 4.14
CA GLY A 40 5.16 12.81 4.01
C GLY A 40 4.85 11.36 4.34
N LYS A 41 3.59 11.04 4.63
CA LYS A 41 3.17 9.70 5.05
C LYS A 41 2.79 8.80 3.87
N SER A 42 2.96 7.50 4.09
CA SER A 42 2.42 6.40 3.29
C SER A 42 1.82 5.35 4.23
N THR A 43 0.83 4.62 3.75
CA THR A 43 0.33 3.40 4.40
C THR A 43 1.12 2.20 3.92
N PHE A 44 1.27 1.21 4.79
CA PHE A 44 2.10 0.03 4.56
C PHE A 44 1.35 -1.24 4.94
N PHE A 45 1.60 -2.29 4.16
CA PHE A 45 1.19 -3.64 4.54
C PHE A 45 1.91 -4.05 5.84
N PRO A 46 1.33 -4.96 6.62
CA PRO A 46 1.95 -5.48 7.84
C PRO A 46 3.36 -6.02 7.59
N ASP A 47 4.30 -5.72 8.48
CA ASP A 47 5.72 -6.13 8.33
C ASP A 47 5.94 -7.65 8.38
N HIS A 48 4.96 -8.39 8.90
CA HIS A 48 5.02 -9.86 8.93
C HIS A 48 4.65 -10.51 7.59
N MET A 49 4.05 -9.74 6.65
CA MET A 49 3.74 -10.26 5.32
C MET A 49 5.01 -10.33 4.46
N SER A 50 5.22 -11.49 3.88
CA SER A 50 6.20 -11.69 2.81
C SER A 50 5.82 -10.90 1.55
N PRO A 51 6.78 -10.61 0.66
CA PRO A 51 6.47 -9.98 -0.63
C PRO A 51 5.43 -10.77 -1.45
N GLN A 52 5.41 -12.10 -1.35
CA GLN A 52 4.42 -12.93 -2.03
C GLN A 52 3.03 -12.72 -1.45
N GLU A 53 2.87 -12.71 -0.12
CA GLU A 53 1.58 -12.46 0.53
C GLU A 53 1.03 -11.06 0.20
N VAL A 54 1.91 -10.07 0.07
CA VAL A 54 1.52 -8.72 -0.38
C VAL A 54 0.98 -8.76 -1.80
N VAL A 55 1.67 -9.44 -2.72
CA VAL A 55 1.23 -9.60 -4.12
C VAL A 55 -0.09 -10.37 -4.18
N ASP A 56 -0.24 -11.44 -3.41
CA ASP A 56 -1.45 -12.25 -3.36
C ASP A 56 -2.63 -11.41 -2.85
N SER A 57 -2.45 -10.63 -1.78
CA SER A 57 -3.48 -9.72 -1.26
C SER A 57 -3.91 -8.68 -2.29
N ILE A 58 -2.97 -8.12 -3.05
CA ILE A 58 -3.26 -7.18 -4.15
C ILE A 58 -4.05 -7.88 -5.26
N ASN A 59 -3.70 -9.12 -5.63
CA ASN A 59 -4.40 -9.88 -6.67
C ASN A 59 -5.82 -10.25 -6.25
N GLU A 60 -6.01 -10.62 -4.98
CA GLU A 60 -7.33 -10.88 -4.40
C GLU A 60 -8.21 -9.63 -4.45
N ALA A 61 -7.71 -8.50 -3.94
CA ALA A 61 -8.41 -7.23 -4.01
C ALA A 61 -8.68 -6.81 -5.46
N TYR A 62 -7.72 -7.02 -6.37
CA TYR A 62 -7.92 -6.72 -7.79
C TYR A 62 -9.05 -7.56 -8.40
N SER A 63 -9.21 -8.82 -8.00
CA SER A 63 -10.25 -9.71 -8.53
C SER A 63 -11.67 -9.28 -8.13
N ASN A 64 -11.83 -8.66 -6.95
CA ASN A 64 -13.10 -8.23 -6.40
C ASN A 64 -13.30 -6.70 -6.34
N LYS A 65 -12.40 -5.95 -6.99
CA LYS A 65 -12.40 -4.49 -6.93
C LYS A 65 -13.69 -3.88 -7.47
N VAL A 66 -14.14 -2.83 -6.81
CA VAL A 66 -15.25 -1.96 -7.23
C VAL A 66 -14.72 -0.58 -7.59
N LEU A 67 -15.34 0.06 -8.59
CA LEU A 67 -14.98 1.41 -9.00
C LEU A 67 -15.32 2.40 -7.87
N MET A 68 -14.34 3.21 -7.47
CA MET A 68 -14.55 4.30 -6.52
C MET A 68 -14.76 5.61 -7.27
N GLU A 69 -13.78 6.03 -8.07
CA GLU A 69 -13.84 7.25 -8.87
C GLU A 69 -12.76 7.23 -9.97
N GLY A 70 -13.12 7.60 -11.21
CA GLY A 70 -12.16 7.70 -12.30
C GLY A 70 -11.41 6.40 -12.56
N SER A 71 -10.09 6.39 -12.33
CA SER A 71 -9.23 5.20 -12.45
C SER A 71 -8.95 4.50 -11.12
N ARG A 72 -9.58 4.94 -10.03
CA ARG A 72 -9.39 4.45 -8.67
C ARG A 72 -10.46 3.42 -8.33
N TYR A 73 -10.01 2.28 -7.86
CA TYR A 73 -10.83 1.15 -7.44
C TYR A 73 -10.47 0.77 -6.01
N VAL A 74 -11.36 0.09 -5.32
CA VAL A 74 -11.06 -0.54 -4.02
C VAL A 74 -11.49 -1.98 -4.05
N GLY A 75 -10.63 -2.86 -3.55
CA GLY A 75 -10.97 -4.26 -3.28
C GLY A 75 -10.51 -4.65 -1.89
N THR A 76 -10.82 -5.87 -1.50
CA THR A 76 -10.47 -6.39 -0.17
C THR A 76 -9.81 -7.76 -0.32
N SER A 77 -8.67 -7.96 0.32
CA SER A 77 -8.02 -9.27 0.39
C SER A 77 -8.73 -10.20 1.38
N GLN A 78 -8.42 -11.50 1.34
CA GLN A 78 -9.01 -12.50 2.24
C GLN A 78 -8.72 -12.24 3.72
N ASN A 79 -7.58 -11.61 4.04
CA ASN A 79 -7.23 -11.19 5.39
C ASN A 79 -7.88 -9.85 5.81
N GLY A 80 -8.83 -9.33 5.03
CA GLY A 80 -9.63 -8.15 5.39
C GLY A 80 -8.94 -6.82 5.13
N ILE A 81 -7.82 -6.79 4.40
CA ILE A 81 -7.15 -5.54 4.05
C ILE A 81 -7.86 -4.90 2.86
N SER A 82 -8.45 -3.73 3.08
CA SER A 82 -8.94 -2.87 1.99
C SER A 82 -7.75 -2.26 1.24
N ILE A 83 -7.71 -2.43 -0.08
CA ILE A 83 -6.61 -1.98 -0.94
C ILE A 83 -7.19 -1.06 -2.00
N GLU A 84 -6.65 0.16 -2.06
CA GLU A 84 -6.92 1.04 -3.18
C GLU A 84 -6.01 0.69 -4.35
N ILE A 85 -6.59 0.59 -5.54
CA ILE A 85 -5.91 0.18 -6.77
C ILE A 85 -6.17 1.23 -7.85
N ILE A 86 -5.10 1.76 -8.44
CA ILE A 86 -5.19 2.68 -9.57
C ILE A 86 -4.80 1.94 -10.84
N LEU A 87 -5.67 1.97 -11.85
CA LEU A 87 -5.46 1.28 -13.12
C LEU A 87 -5.13 2.26 -14.25
N ASN A 88 -4.33 1.81 -15.22
CA ASN A 88 -4.20 2.49 -16.50
C ASN A 88 -5.40 2.16 -17.42
N SER A 89 -5.43 2.75 -18.62
CA SER A 89 -6.50 2.53 -19.61
C SER A 89 -6.59 1.09 -20.14
N GLU A 90 -5.56 0.27 -19.95
CA GLU A 90 -5.55 -1.15 -20.31
C GLU A 90 -6.01 -2.06 -19.15
N GLY A 91 -6.38 -1.48 -18.01
CA GLY A 91 -6.74 -2.22 -16.80
C GLY A 91 -5.54 -2.76 -16.01
N LYS A 92 -4.30 -2.37 -16.34
CA LYS A 92 -3.10 -2.78 -15.58
C LYS A 92 -2.91 -1.89 -14.36
N ILE A 93 -2.45 -2.49 -13.27
CA ILE A 93 -2.15 -1.78 -12.02
C ILE A 93 -1.00 -0.80 -12.23
N ILE A 94 -1.23 0.47 -11.92
CA ILE A 94 -0.20 1.51 -11.79
C ILE A 94 0.34 1.52 -10.36
N THR A 95 -0.57 1.47 -9.38
CA THR A 95 -0.22 1.40 -7.96
C THR A 95 -1.33 0.72 -7.18
N ALA A 96 -0.96 0.06 -6.09
CA ALA A 96 -1.88 -0.55 -5.14
C ALA A 96 -1.32 -0.39 -3.71
N TYR A 97 -2.15 0.07 -2.77
CA TYR A 97 -1.73 0.29 -1.38
C TYR A 97 -2.88 0.09 -0.39
N PRO A 98 -2.57 -0.29 0.87
CA PRO A 98 -3.60 -0.52 1.88
C PRO A 98 -4.26 0.80 2.32
N LEU A 99 -5.57 0.74 2.56
CA LEU A 99 -6.33 1.80 3.20
C LEU A 99 -6.33 1.62 4.72
N LYS A 100 -6.40 2.75 5.43
CA LYS A 100 -6.51 2.81 6.89
C LYS A 100 -7.92 2.46 7.36
#